data_AF-A0A7I8CV27-F1
#
_entry.id   AF-A0A7I8CV27-F1
#
_cell.length_a   1.000
_cell.length_b   1.000
_cell.length_c   1.000
_cell.angle_alpha   90.00
_cell.angle_beta   90.00
_cell.angle_gamma   90.00
#
_symmetry.space_group_name_H-M   'P 1'
#
loop_
_entity.id
_entity.type
_entity.pdbx_description
1 polymer ?
#
loop_
_entity_poly.entity_id
_entity_poly.type
_entity_poly.pdbx_seq_one_letter_code
_entity_poly.pdbx_strand_id
1 'polypeptide(L)'
;MSVLLNFDDDARAGMLCYLVVGELVAMAITGDWLKTVHLVELARIRMSANSARCDWRERLAIVRAAADLAPEAQAAFKLATEKMLAPLSTDGWRLDYRQAVVREIHDMSASRMRHVK
;
A
#
# COMPACT_ATOMS: atom_id res chain seq x y z
N MET A 1 4.75 11.73 -23.67
CA MET A 1 4.70 10.28 -23.99
C MET A 1 4.47 9.52 -22.70
N SER A 2 3.24 9.09 -22.41
CA SER A 2 2.96 8.24 -21.25
C SER A 2 3.37 6.82 -21.59
N VAL A 3 4.44 6.33 -20.96
CA VAL A 3 4.72 4.89 -20.93
C VAL A 3 3.56 4.24 -20.18
N LEU A 4 2.76 3.43 -20.89
CA LEU A 4 1.79 2.55 -20.24
C LEU A 4 2.61 1.50 -19.49
N LEU A 5 2.83 1.72 -18.19
CA LEU A 5 3.34 0.67 -17.33
C LEU A 5 2.27 -0.42 -17.29
N ASN A 6 2.57 -1.54 -17.93
CA ASN A 6 1.80 -2.76 -17.73
C ASN A 6 1.77 -3.00 -16.22
N PHE A 7 0.61 -3.31 -15.66
CA PHE A 7 0.47 -3.56 -14.23
C PHE A 7 1.10 -4.92 -13.94
N ASP A 8 2.43 -4.95 -13.88
CA ASP A 8 3.24 -6.13 -13.62
C ASP A 8 3.25 -6.45 -12.11
N ASP A 9 3.93 -7.54 -11.75
CA ASP A 9 3.97 -8.00 -10.35
C ASP A 9 4.60 -6.96 -9.41
N ASP A 10 5.54 -6.16 -9.91
CA ASP A 10 6.20 -5.11 -9.12
C ASP A 10 5.28 -3.90 -8.92
N ALA A 11 4.55 -3.48 -9.96
CA ALA A 11 3.54 -2.44 -9.85
C ALA A 11 2.40 -2.85 -8.88
N ARG A 12 1.98 -4.12 -8.91
CA ARG A 12 1.02 -4.69 -7.95
C ARG A 12 1.57 -4.66 -6.52
N ALA A 13 2.81 -5.10 -6.33
CA ALA A 13 3.46 -5.12 -5.01
C ALA A 13 3.63 -3.70 -4.45
N GLY A 14 4.09 -2.75 -5.27
CA GLY A 14 4.21 -1.35 -4.90
C GLY A 14 2.86 -0.69 -4.59
N MET A 15 1.80 -1.10 -5.29
CA MET A 15 0.43 -0.67 -5.01
C MET A 15 -0.07 -1.19 -3.66
N LEU A 16 0.10 -2.49 -3.39
CA LEU A 16 -0.27 -3.09 -2.12
C LEU A 16 0.53 -2.47 -0.95
N CYS A 17 1.84 -2.32 -1.12
CA CYS A 17 2.71 -1.69 -0.13
C CYS A 17 2.23 -0.28 0.24
N TYR A 18 1.84 0.51 -0.77
CA TYR A 18 1.28 1.83 -0.57
C TYR A 18 -0.01 1.82 0.26
N LEU A 19 -0.93 0.91 -0.05
CA LEU A 19 -2.19 0.81 0.69
C LEU A 19 -1.97 0.33 2.12
N VAL A 20 -1.04 -0.62 2.35
CA VAL A 20 -0.66 -1.06 3.70
C VAL A 20 -0.13 0.11 4.53
N VAL A 21 0.73 0.96 3.96
CA VAL A 21 1.20 2.15 4.68
C VAL A 21 0.06 3.13 4.95
N GLY A 22 -0.89 3.28 4.02
CA GLY A 22 -2.10 4.07 4.25
C GLY A 22 -2.98 3.56 5.40
N GLU A 23 -3.17 2.25 5.50
CA GLU A 23 -3.87 1.59 6.61
C GLU A 23 -3.15 1.83 7.95
N LEU A 24 -1.82 1.68 7.97
CA LEU A 24 -1.02 1.93 9.17
C LEU A 24 -1.14 3.38 9.64
N VAL A 25 -1.15 4.33 8.70
CA VAL A 25 -1.32 5.75 9.00
C VAL A 25 -2.72 6.03 9.54
N ALA A 26 -3.77 5.45 8.95
CA ALA A 26 -5.12 5.58 9.47
C ALA A 26 -5.23 5.03 10.89
N MET A 27 -4.68 3.85 11.15
CA MET A 27 -4.64 3.24 12.48
C MET A 27 -3.88 4.12 13.48
N ALA A 28 -2.72 4.67 13.11
CA ALA A 28 -1.93 5.51 14.01
C ALA A 28 -2.60 6.86 14.34
N ILE A 29 -3.32 7.46 13.39
CA ILE A 29 -3.98 8.77 13.58
C ILE A 29 -5.35 8.60 14.25
N THR A 30 -6.14 7.63 13.82
CA THR A 30 -7.56 7.52 14.18
C THR A 30 -7.83 6.43 15.21
N GLY A 31 -6.90 5.50 15.42
CA GLY A 31 -7.12 4.29 16.22
C GLY A 31 -7.92 3.21 15.49
N ASP A 32 -8.31 3.43 14.23
CA ASP A 32 -9.11 2.52 13.42
C ASP A 32 -8.46 2.28 12.04
N TRP A 33 -8.72 1.09 11.47
CA TRP A 33 -8.36 0.76 10.09
C TRP A 33 -9.23 1.54 9.09
N LEU A 34 -8.74 1.71 7.86
CA LEU A 34 -9.53 2.32 6.81
C LEU A 34 -10.78 1.48 6.53
N LYS A 35 -11.93 2.14 6.52
CA LYS A 35 -13.14 1.55 5.95
C LYS A 35 -12.88 1.21 4.49
N THR A 36 -13.44 0.10 4.01
CA THR A 36 -13.24 -0.38 2.63
C THR A 36 -13.46 0.71 1.58
N VAL A 37 -14.44 1.58 1.77
CA VAL A 37 -14.70 2.71 0.85
C VAL A 37 -13.53 3.69 0.77
N HIS A 38 -12.87 4.01 1.88
CA HIS A 38 -11.70 4.89 1.90
C HIS A 38 -10.47 4.20 1.32
N LEU A 39 -10.32 2.88 1.55
CA LEU A 39 -9.23 2.10 0.97
C LEU A 39 -9.34 1.99 -0.56
N VAL A 40 -10.56 1.81 -1.07
CA VAL A 40 -10.84 1.86 -2.51
C VAL A 40 -10.54 3.25 -3.08
N GLU A 41 -10.89 4.32 -2.38
CA GLU A 41 -10.61 5.68 -2.86
C GLU A 41 -9.11 5.99 -2.84
N LEU A 42 -8.39 5.59 -1.79
CA LEU A 42 -6.93 5.69 -1.71
C LEU A 42 -6.27 4.96 -2.90
N ALA A 43 -6.77 3.77 -3.23
CA ALA A 43 -6.30 3.02 -4.38
C ALA A 43 -6.55 3.75 -5.71
N ARG A 44 -7.72 4.36 -5.88
CA ARG A 44 -8.05 5.15 -7.08
C ARG A 44 -7.14 6.35 -7.24
N ILE A 45 -6.90 7.10 -6.16
CA ILE A 45 -6.01 8.27 -6.16
C ILE A 45 -4.60 7.85 -6.59
N ARG A 46 -4.05 6.80 -5.98
CA ARG A 46 -2.70 6.31 -6.30
C ARG A 46 -2.58 5.82 -7.75
N MET A 47 -3.58 5.13 -8.27
CA MET A 47 -3.58 4.66 -9.66
C MET A 47 -3.65 5.80 -10.67
N SER A 48 -4.46 6.83 -10.41
CA SER A 48 -4.52 8.02 -11.27
C SER A 48 -3.17 8.73 -11.37
N ALA A 49 -2.41 8.78 -10.27
CA ALA A 49 -1.09 9.37 -10.23
C ALA A 49 -0.03 8.56 -11.02
N ASN A 50 -0.23 7.25 -11.20
CA ASN A 50 0.71 6.35 -11.85
C ASN A 50 0.28 5.89 -13.26
N SER A 51 -0.81 6.44 -13.83
CA SER A 51 -1.33 6.08 -15.16
C SER A 51 -1.58 4.57 -15.38
N ALA A 52 -1.85 3.83 -14.31
CA ALA A 52 -2.02 2.38 -14.35
C ALA A 52 -3.45 1.99 -14.78
N ARG A 53 -3.56 1.04 -15.73
CA ARG A 53 -4.83 0.37 -16.06
C ARG A 53 -4.88 -0.97 -15.34
N CYS A 54 -5.58 -1.02 -14.22
CA CYS A 54 -5.85 -2.25 -13.47
C CYS A 54 -7.35 -2.58 -13.57
N ASP A 55 -7.70 -3.85 -13.77
CA ASP A 55 -9.09 -4.28 -13.79
C ASP A 55 -9.78 -4.02 -12.44
N TRP A 56 -11.11 -3.90 -12.41
CA TRP A 56 -11.82 -3.65 -11.16
C TRP A 56 -11.71 -4.83 -10.18
N ARG A 57 -11.61 -6.08 -10.68
CA ARG A 57 -11.43 -7.27 -9.81
C ARG A 57 -10.07 -7.27 -9.15
N GLU A 58 -9.03 -6.97 -9.93
CA GLU A 58 -7.65 -6.92 -9.44
C GLU A 58 -7.48 -5.78 -8.42
N ARG A 59 -8.12 -4.63 -8.64
CA ARG A 59 -8.21 -3.55 -7.63
C ARG A 59 -8.83 -4.03 -6.32
N LEU A 60 -9.96 -4.74 -6.38
CA LEU A 60 -10.63 -5.24 -5.18
C LEU A 60 -9.77 -6.27 -4.44
N ALA A 61 -9.07 -7.13 -5.18
CA ALA A 61 -8.15 -8.11 -4.60
C ALA A 61 -6.99 -7.43 -3.86
N ILE A 62 -6.40 -6.37 -4.43
CA ILE A 62 -5.32 -5.60 -3.79
C ILE A 62 -5.81 -4.84 -2.55
N VAL A 63 -6.98 -4.21 -2.63
CA VAL A 63 -7.62 -3.53 -1.49
C VAL A 63 -7.86 -4.52 -0.35
N ARG A 64 -8.42 -5.70 -0.64
CA ARG A 64 -8.62 -6.74 0.38
C ARG A 64 -7.31 -7.23 0.96
N ALA A 65 -6.31 -7.48 0.12
CA ALA A 65 -4.99 -7.91 0.58
C ALA A 65 -4.32 -6.85 1.48
N ALA A 66 -4.56 -5.56 1.25
CA ALA A 66 -4.03 -4.49 2.10
C ALA A 66 -4.65 -4.51 3.50
N ALA A 67 -5.98 -4.66 3.59
CA ALA A 67 -6.68 -4.77 4.87
C ALA A 67 -6.22 -6.00 5.68
N ASP A 68 -5.92 -7.11 5.00
CA ASP A 68 -5.41 -8.32 5.65
C ASP A 68 -3.92 -8.19 6.06
N LEU A 69 -3.09 -7.56 5.22
CA LEU A 69 -1.64 -7.47 5.43
C LEU A 69 -1.23 -6.35 6.41
N ALA A 70 -2.03 -5.30 6.54
CA ALA A 70 -1.70 -4.16 7.40
C ALA A 70 -1.56 -4.53 8.90
N PRO A 71 -2.46 -5.33 9.50
CA PRO A 71 -2.26 -5.81 10.88
C PRO A 71 -1.00 -6.68 11.03
N GLU A 72 -0.68 -7.51 10.04
CA GLU A 72 0.54 -8.33 10.04
C GLU A 72 1.81 -7.46 10.01
N ALA A 73 1.84 -6.45 9.13
CA ALA A 73 2.94 -5.50 9.04
C ALA A 73 3.06 -4.65 10.32
N GLN A 74 1.93 -4.23 10.90
CA GLN A 74 1.92 -3.49 12.16
C GLN A 74 2.55 -4.32 13.29
N ALA A 75 2.17 -5.59 13.41
CA ALA A 75 2.70 -6.50 14.42
C ALA A 75 4.20 -6.79 14.21
N ALA A 76 4.62 -7.02 12.96
CA ALA A 76 6.00 -7.32 12.61
C ALA A 76 6.96 -6.15 12.91
N PHE A 77 6.56 -4.93 12.54
CA PHE A 77 7.44 -3.75 12.60
C PHE A 77 7.13 -2.79 13.77
N LYS A 78 6.10 -3.10 14.57
CA LYS A 78 5.65 -2.30 15.72
C LYS A 78 5.32 -0.84 15.36
N LEU A 79 4.77 -0.62 14.16
CA LEU A 79 4.43 0.70 13.63
C LEU A 79 3.13 1.22 14.24
N ALA A 80 3.21 1.78 15.46
CA ALA A 80 2.04 2.17 16.24
C ALA A 80 1.79 3.68 16.33
N THR A 81 2.71 4.52 15.85
CA THR A 81 2.62 5.98 16.04
C THR A 81 2.92 6.75 14.77
N GLU A 82 2.33 7.94 14.65
CA GLU A 82 2.58 8.87 13.55
C GLU A 82 4.07 9.17 13.37
N LYS A 83 4.81 9.35 14.47
CA LYS A 83 6.26 9.63 14.44
C LYS A 83 7.08 8.51 13.79
N MET A 84 6.63 7.26 13.94
CA MET A 84 7.29 6.11 13.30
C MET A 84 6.92 5.98 11.81
N LEU A 85 5.75 6.50 11.42
CA LEU A 85 5.23 6.40 10.06
C LEU A 85 5.63 7.58 9.17
N ALA A 86 5.82 8.77 9.73
CA ALA A 86 6.19 9.96 8.98
C ALA A 86 7.45 9.78 8.08
N PRO A 87 8.52 9.09 8.53
CA PRO A 87 9.69 8.85 7.69
C PRO A 87 9.46 7.87 6.53
N LEU A 88 8.34 7.13 6.52
CA LEU A 88 8.06 6.13 5.49
C LEU A 88 7.60 6.74 4.17
N SER A 89 7.32 8.05 4.18
CA SER A 89 6.93 8.81 3.00
C SER A 89 7.87 9.99 2.77
N THR A 90 8.21 10.25 1.52
CA THR A 90 8.77 11.51 1.06
C THR A 90 7.67 12.55 0.85
N ASP A 91 8.06 13.76 0.46
CA ASP A 91 7.14 14.80 0.01
C ASP A 91 6.12 14.25 -1.02
N GLY A 92 4.87 14.68 -0.87
CA GLY A 92 3.77 14.26 -1.74
C GLY A 92 3.28 12.82 -1.52
N TRP A 93 3.44 12.28 -0.30
CA TRP A 93 2.91 10.97 0.10
C TRP A 93 3.46 9.81 -0.73
N ARG A 94 4.67 9.92 -1.30
CA ARG A 94 5.34 8.81 -2.00
C ARG A 94 6.13 8.00 -0.99
N LEU A 95 6.13 6.68 -1.07
CA LEU A 95 6.91 5.86 -0.14
C LEU A 95 8.42 6.10 -0.30
N ASP A 96 9.12 6.23 0.82
CA ASP A 96 10.58 6.33 0.85
C ASP A 96 11.23 4.94 0.92
N TYR A 97 11.53 4.37 -0.25
CA TYR A 97 12.21 3.07 -0.36
C TYR A 97 13.66 3.07 0.17
N ARG A 98 14.21 4.20 0.61
CA ARG A 98 15.48 4.23 1.34
C ARG A 98 15.34 3.68 2.75
N GLN A 99 14.13 3.72 3.33
CA GLN A 99 13.83 3.10 4.62
C GLN A 99 13.77 1.57 4.49
N ALA A 100 14.45 0.86 5.38
CA ALA A 100 14.47 -0.61 5.39
C ALA A 100 13.06 -1.19 5.56
N VAL A 101 12.28 -0.64 6.49
CA VAL A 101 10.91 -1.07 6.76
C VAL A 101 9.98 -0.91 5.55
N VAL A 102 10.16 0.13 4.72
CA VAL A 102 9.38 0.28 3.48
C VAL A 102 9.70 -0.84 2.48
N ARG A 103 10.98 -1.23 2.37
CA ARG A 103 11.39 -2.36 1.52
C ARG A 103 10.87 -3.69 2.06
N GLU A 104 10.89 -3.87 3.38
CA GLU A 104 10.37 -5.10 4.01
C GLU A 104 8.84 -5.22 3.84
N ILE A 105 8.08 -4.13 4.02
CA ILE A 105 6.64 -4.10 3.71
C ILE A 105 6.41 -4.36 2.20
N HIS A 106 7.28 -3.83 1.33
CA HIS A 106 7.22 -4.11 -0.10
C HIS A 106 7.46 -5.60 -0.40
N ASP A 107 8.43 -6.24 0.24
CA ASP A 107 8.72 -7.66 0.06
C ASP A 107 7.56 -8.53 0.58
N MET A 108 6.95 -8.17 1.71
CA MET A 108 5.70 -8.80 2.19
C MET A 108 4.58 -8.65 1.15
N SER A 109 4.46 -7.46 0.55
CA SER A 109 3.46 -7.16 -0.47
C SER A 109 3.70 -7.99 -1.74
N ALA A 110 4.94 -8.05 -2.23
CA ALA A 110 5.32 -8.88 -3.36
C ALA A 110 5.06 -10.37 -3.09
N SER A 111 5.35 -10.84 -1.88
CA SER A 111 5.04 -12.21 -1.47
C SER A 111 3.54 -12.47 -1.47
N ARG A 112 2.74 -11.56 -0.92
CA ARG A 112 1.28 -11.67 -0.93
C ARG A 112 0.73 -11.72 -2.34
N MET A 113 1.22 -10.89 -3.25
CA MET A 113 0.74 -10.84 -4.65
C MET A 113 1.00 -12.13 -5.42
N ARG A 114 2.04 -12.90 -5.10
CA ARG A 114 2.27 -14.23 -5.70
C ARG A 114 1.17 -15.25 -5.36
N HIS A 115 0.39 -15.00 -4.30
CA HIS A 115 -0.67 -15.89 -3.83
C HIS A 115 -2.08 -15.37 -4.11
N VAL A 116 -2.22 -14.12 -4.59
CA VAL A 116 -3.50 -13.52 -4.96
C VAL A 116 -3.77 -13.85 -6.44
N LYS A 117 -4.75 -14.72 -6.69
CA LYS A 117 -5.22 -15.11 -8.04
C LYS A 117 -6.47 -14.35 -8.44
#